data_AF-U2C7L1-F1
#
_entry.id   AF-U2C7L1-F1
#
_cell.length_a   1.000
_cell.length_b   1.000
_cell.length_c   1.000
_cell.angle_alpha   90.00
_cell.angle_beta   90.00
_cell.angle_gamma   90.00
#
_symmetry.space_group_name_H-M   'P 1'
#
loop_
_entity.id
_entity.type
_entity.pdbx_description
1 polymer ?
#
loop_
_entity_poly.entity_id
_entity_poly.type
_entity_poly.pdbx_seq_one_letter_code
_entity_poly.pdbx_strand_id
1 'polypeptide(L)'
;MKNIILTLAILLLNCHNAQNTGEMKIQQIPLEKQITYMIALSMRVPYELYINDIKADCDYVGANSGVDMNPYILKNGKYKVKLRIFPAFKAGEKLIASKDIKNSNISFGSYIRNKETDEILNYEDKPLPITAPTIDIPYFEQEWEVEITDLPYELEGWSKGQDLRKWDKKELEKKVVAFHQRTRKILNEGNSEAWLKLIQKRFDEVCI
;
A
#
# COMPACT_ATOMS: atom_id res chain seq x y z
N MET A 1 -66.56 -33.24 21.05
CA MET A 1 -66.41 -33.52 19.61
C MET A 1 -66.78 -32.24 18.86
N LYS A 2 -65.78 -31.43 18.55
CA LYS A 2 -65.10 -31.30 17.25
C LYS A 2 -65.88 -30.39 16.28
N ASN A 3 -65.17 -29.34 15.87
CA ASN A 3 -65.35 -28.50 14.67
C ASN A 3 -66.28 -27.29 14.78
N ILE A 4 -65.70 -26.14 15.12
CA ILE A 4 -66.13 -24.85 14.56
C ILE A 4 -64.93 -24.28 13.79
N ILE A 5 -65.08 -24.30 12.47
CA ILE A 5 -64.29 -23.53 11.52
C ILE A 5 -64.77 -22.09 11.65
N LEU A 6 -63.90 -21.16 12.05
CA LEU A 6 -64.15 -19.74 11.88
C LEU A 6 -62.84 -18.98 11.64
N THR A 7 -62.69 -18.59 10.38
CA THR A 7 -61.97 -17.44 9.81
C THR A 7 -61.24 -16.49 10.77
N LEU A 8 -59.94 -16.30 10.55
CA LEU A 8 -59.28 -15.00 10.73
C LEU A 8 -58.11 -14.87 9.75
N ALA A 9 -58.43 -14.47 8.52
CA ALA A 9 -57.48 -13.74 7.68
C ALA A 9 -57.41 -12.32 8.26
N ILE A 10 -56.24 -11.90 8.77
CA ILE A 10 -55.85 -10.50 9.00
C ILE A 10 -54.40 -10.50 9.52
N LEU A 11 -53.54 -9.80 8.76
CA LEU A 11 -52.22 -9.26 9.13
C LEU A 11 -51.00 -10.17 8.90
N LEU A 12 -50.81 -10.48 7.62
CA LEU A 12 -49.52 -10.23 6.96
C LEU A 12 -49.15 -8.75 7.17
N LEU A 13 -48.47 -8.44 8.28
CA LEU A 13 -47.81 -7.16 8.49
C LEU A 13 -46.33 -7.39 8.79
N ASN A 14 -45.54 -7.08 7.77
CA ASN A 14 -44.31 -6.29 7.87
C ASN A 14 -43.27 -6.70 8.94
N CYS A 15 -42.31 -7.49 8.48
CA CYS A 15 -40.92 -7.07 8.61
C CYS A 15 -40.30 -6.97 7.21
N HIS A 16 -40.79 -6.01 6.42
CA HIS A 16 -39.89 -5.28 5.53
C HIS A 16 -39.00 -4.43 6.43
N ASN A 17 -37.97 -5.03 7.03
CA ASN A 17 -36.73 -4.29 7.10
C ASN A 17 -36.23 -4.28 5.65
N ALA A 18 -36.71 -3.30 4.89
CA ALA A 18 -35.91 -2.74 3.82
C ALA A 18 -34.63 -2.28 4.53
N GLN A 19 -33.67 -3.19 4.66
CA GLN A 19 -32.28 -2.78 4.68
C GLN A 19 -32.21 -1.90 3.44
N ASN A 20 -31.95 -0.61 3.67
CA ASN A 20 -31.39 0.22 2.63
C ASN A 20 -30.01 -0.39 2.28
N THR A 21 -30.01 -1.55 1.63
CA THR A 21 -29.11 -1.83 0.53
C THR A 21 -29.58 -0.91 -0.59
N GLY A 22 -29.46 0.41 -0.36
CA GLY A 22 -29.21 1.28 -1.49
C GLY A 22 -27.97 0.65 -2.10
N GLU A 23 -28.13 0.10 -3.31
CA GLU A 23 -27.00 -0.35 -4.10
C GLU A 23 -25.97 0.78 -3.95
N MET A 24 -24.88 0.50 -3.24
CA MET A 24 -23.72 1.36 -3.34
C MET A 24 -23.34 1.22 -4.80
N LYS A 25 -23.82 2.16 -5.63
CA LYS A 25 -23.31 2.34 -6.97
C LYS A 25 -21.88 2.77 -6.77
N ILE A 26 -20.99 1.78 -6.61
CA ILE A 26 -19.56 1.97 -6.72
C ILE A 26 -19.41 2.54 -8.12
N GLN A 27 -19.13 3.84 -8.18
CA GLN A 27 -18.97 4.52 -9.45
C GLN A 27 -17.73 3.90 -10.08
N GLN A 28 -17.96 2.99 -11.03
CA GLN A 28 -16.89 2.23 -11.63
C GLN A 28 -16.02 3.22 -12.39
N ILE A 29 -14.77 3.37 -11.96
CA ILE A 29 -13.81 4.25 -12.63
C ILE A 29 -13.69 3.75 -14.07
N PRO A 30 -13.88 4.60 -15.09
CA PRO A 30 -13.72 4.19 -16.48
C PRO A 30 -12.36 3.55 -16.71
N LEU A 31 -12.28 2.50 -17.54
CA LEU A 31 -11.07 1.69 -17.72
C LEU A 31 -9.85 2.56 -18.07
N GLU A 32 -10.04 3.56 -18.92
CA GLU A 32 -9.03 4.51 -19.36
C GLU A 32 -8.43 5.36 -18.23
N LYS A 33 -9.10 5.43 -17.07
CA LYS A 33 -8.65 6.15 -15.86
C LYS A 33 -8.08 5.22 -14.79
N GLN A 34 -8.09 3.90 -15.00
CA GLN A 34 -7.51 2.91 -14.09
C GLN A 34 -6.00 2.73 -14.32
N ILE A 35 -5.27 3.84 -14.36
CA ILE A 35 -3.82 3.82 -14.58
C ILE A 35 -3.11 3.25 -13.35
N THR A 36 -2.18 2.34 -13.60
CA THR A 36 -1.21 1.84 -12.63
C THR A 36 0.15 2.41 -12.99
N TYR A 37 0.75 3.13 -12.06
CA TYR A 37 2.15 3.51 -12.14
C TYR A 37 2.98 2.44 -11.46
N MET A 38 4.15 2.12 -11.99
CA MET A 38 5.00 1.06 -11.46
C MET A 38 6.48 1.44 -11.50
N ILE A 39 7.25 0.83 -10.60
CA ILE A 39 8.71 0.73 -10.72
C ILE A 39 9.04 -0.72 -11.09
N ALA A 40 9.70 -0.90 -12.23
CA ALA A 40 10.26 -2.19 -12.60
C ALA A 40 11.75 -2.23 -12.25
N LEU A 41 12.18 -3.36 -11.71
CA LEU A 41 13.51 -3.62 -11.19
C LEU A 41 14.06 -4.89 -11.80
N SER A 42 15.33 -4.86 -12.18
CA SER A 42 16.13 -6.04 -12.47
C SER A 42 17.44 -5.91 -11.73
N MET A 43 17.51 -6.51 -10.55
CA MET A 43 18.60 -6.34 -9.61
C MET A 43 19.46 -7.60 -9.53
N ARG A 44 20.78 -7.43 -9.61
CA ARG A 44 21.75 -8.53 -9.45
C ARG A 44 22.26 -8.71 -8.02
N VAL A 45 21.84 -7.80 -7.14
CA VAL A 45 22.38 -7.58 -5.81
C VAL A 45 21.24 -7.26 -4.85
N PRO A 46 21.44 -7.50 -3.54
CA PRO A 46 20.47 -7.11 -2.52
C PRO A 46 20.09 -5.64 -2.61
N TYR A 47 18.80 -5.34 -2.47
CA TYR A 47 18.29 -3.98 -2.59
C TYR A 47 17.11 -3.70 -1.67
N GLU A 48 16.88 -2.41 -1.45
CA GLU A 48 15.62 -1.88 -0.95
C GLU A 48 15.15 -0.75 -1.88
N LEU A 49 13.88 -0.80 -2.25
CA LEU A 49 13.19 0.26 -3.00
C LEU A 49 12.34 1.07 -2.02
N TYR A 50 12.45 2.39 -2.13
CA TYR A 50 11.63 3.34 -1.38
C TYR A 50 10.87 4.26 -2.32
N ILE A 51 9.59 4.50 -2.02
CA ILE A 51 8.75 5.51 -2.66
C ILE A 51 8.34 6.50 -1.57
N ASN A 52 8.71 7.77 -1.70
CA ASN A 52 8.52 8.80 -0.67
C ASN A 52 9.00 8.37 0.73
N ASP A 53 10.20 7.76 0.79
CA ASP A 53 10.81 7.23 2.01
C ASP A 53 10.02 6.10 2.71
N ILE A 54 8.97 5.56 2.06
CA ILE A 54 8.28 4.34 2.47
C ILE A 54 8.93 3.17 1.74
N LYS A 55 9.40 2.16 2.47
CA LYS A 55 9.95 0.95 1.86
C LYS A 55 8.85 0.20 1.12
N ALA A 56 8.95 0.17 -0.20
CA ALA A 56 7.96 -0.41 -1.09
C ALA A 56 8.29 -1.85 -1.49
N ASP A 57 9.58 -2.18 -1.59
CA ASP A 57 10.04 -3.51 -1.92
C ASP A 57 11.48 -3.75 -1.41
N CYS A 58 11.87 -5.01 -1.26
CA CYS A 58 13.25 -5.39 -0.97
C CYS A 58 13.52 -6.85 -1.32
N ASP A 59 14.76 -7.13 -1.72
CA ASP A 59 15.27 -8.48 -1.88
C ASP A 59 16.70 -8.60 -1.32
N TYR A 60 17.05 -9.77 -0.78
CA TYR A 60 18.32 -10.00 -0.08
C TYR A 60 19.35 -10.80 -0.89
N VAL A 61 19.06 -11.10 -2.16
CA VAL A 61 19.96 -11.80 -3.09
C VAL A 61 20.02 -11.13 -4.47
N GLY A 62 19.02 -10.34 -4.85
CA GLY A 62 18.80 -9.80 -6.19
C GLY A 62 17.58 -10.47 -6.83
N ALA A 63 16.69 -9.67 -7.41
CA ALA A 63 15.46 -10.14 -8.02
C ALA A 63 15.03 -9.25 -9.19
N ASN A 64 14.15 -9.79 -10.03
CA ASN A 64 13.32 -8.98 -10.92
C ASN A 64 11.99 -8.72 -10.21
N SER A 65 11.56 -7.47 -10.13
CA SER A 65 10.36 -7.07 -9.41
C SER A 65 9.61 -5.98 -10.17
N GLY A 66 8.28 -6.02 -10.09
CA GLY A 66 7.39 -4.94 -10.55
C GLY A 66 6.59 -4.47 -9.35
N VAL A 67 6.75 -3.20 -9.00
CA VAL A 67 6.18 -2.61 -7.78
C VAL A 67 5.18 -1.55 -8.17
N ASP A 68 3.90 -1.79 -7.89
CA ASP A 68 2.85 -0.79 -8.07
C ASP A 68 3.10 0.42 -7.16
N MET A 69 3.17 1.61 -7.75
CA MET A 69 3.38 2.86 -7.03
C MET A 69 2.09 3.42 -6.42
N ASN A 70 0.93 3.09 -7.01
CA ASN A 70 -0.38 3.62 -6.60
C ASN A 70 -0.64 3.56 -5.07
N PRO A 71 -0.30 2.48 -4.34
CA PRO A 71 -0.48 2.44 -2.88
C PRO A 71 0.35 3.44 -2.09
N TYR A 72 1.38 4.06 -2.69
CA TYR A 72 2.35 4.95 -2.04
C TYR A 72 2.20 6.42 -2.46
N ILE A 73 1.26 6.71 -3.37
CA ILE A 73 1.04 8.04 -3.94
C ILE A 73 -0.39 8.49 -3.64
N LEU A 74 -0.54 9.73 -3.16
CA LEU A 74 -1.84 10.21 -2.67
C LEU A 74 -2.58 11.04 -3.72
N LYS A 75 -1.87 11.61 -4.69
CA LYS A 75 -2.41 12.52 -5.72
C LYS A 75 -1.43 12.76 -6.87
N ASN A 76 -1.83 13.49 -7.89
CA ASN A 76 -0.89 13.94 -8.93
C ASN A 76 0.21 14.84 -8.35
N GLY A 77 1.41 14.73 -8.88
CA GLY A 77 2.57 15.49 -8.42
C GLY A 77 3.90 14.74 -8.57
N LYS A 78 4.92 15.27 -7.92
CA LYS A 78 6.29 14.75 -7.94
C LYS A 78 6.56 13.83 -6.76
N TYR A 79 7.17 12.70 -7.04
CA TYR A 79 7.43 11.63 -6.09
C TYR A 79 8.89 11.21 -6.11
N LYS A 80 9.44 10.93 -4.93
CA LYS A 80 10.81 10.46 -4.79
C LYS A 80 10.86 8.94 -4.88
N VAL A 81 11.68 8.43 -5.76
CA VAL A 81 12.05 7.02 -5.84
C VAL A 81 13.50 6.88 -5.39
N LYS A 82 13.77 6.00 -4.43
CA LYS A 82 15.12 5.77 -3.90
C LYS A 82 15.46 4.30 -3.92
N LEU A 83 16.62 3.98 -4.47
CA LEU A 83 17.18 2.65 -4.49
C LEU A 83 18.38 2.61 -3.54
N ARG A 84 18.37 1.64 -2.63
CA ARG A 84 19.53 1.28 -1.82
C ARG A 84 20.00 -0.10 -2.23
N ILE A 85 21.31 -0.27 -2.35
CA ILE A 85 21.94 -1.54 -2.68
C ILE A 85 22.93 -1.88 -1.58
N PHE A 86 22.95 -3.16 -1.21
CA PHE A 86 23.77 -3.70 -0.14
C PHE A 86 24.60 -4.90 -0.62
N PRO A 87 25.75 -5.18 0.00
CA PRO A 87 26.46 -6.44 -0.20
C PRO A 87 25.59 -7.65 0.15
N ALA A 88 25.85 -8.82 -0.43
CA ALA A 88 25.20 -10.06 -0.04
C ALA A 88 25.74 -10.56 1.31
N PHE A 89 25.36 -9.88 2.40
CA PHE A 89 25.87 -10.16 3.75
C PHE A 89 25.67 -11.62 4.18
N LYS A 90 24.57 -12.26 3.77
CA LYS A 90 24.31 -13.67 4.05
C LYS A 90 25.32 -14.62 3.40
N ALA A 91 25.93 -14.20 2.28
CA ALA A 91 27.01 -14.92 1.61
C ALA A 91 28.40 -14.52 2.15
N GLY A 92 28.49 -13.67 3.18
CA GLY A 92 29.74 -13.19 3.75
C GLY A 92 30.40 -12.05 2.97
N GLU A 93 29.72 -11.48 1.99
CA GLU A 93 30.23 -10.34 1.23
C GLU A 93 30.26 -9.06 2.06
N LYS A 94 31.27 -8.22 1.80
CA LYS A 94 31.46 -6.92 2.47
C LYS A 94 31.32 -5.72 1.54
N LEU A 95 31.47 -5.96 0.24
CA LEU A 95 31.42 -4.94 -0.82
C LEU A 95 30.49 -5.43 -1.93
N ILE A 96 29.90 -4.47 -2.63
CA ILE A 96 29.10 -4.66 -3.84
C ILE A 96 30.04 -4.47 -5.02
N ALA A 97 30.09 -5.43 -5.94
CA ALA A 97 30.92 -5.25 -7.12
C ALA A 97 30.35 -4.16 -8.05
N SER A 98 31.20 -3.25 -8.54
CA SER A 98 30.80 -2.17 -9.46
C SER A 98 29.99 -2.69 -10.67
N LYS A 99 30.41 -3.84 -11.21
CA LYS A 99 29.76 -4.50 -12.35
C LYS A 99 28.31 -4.89 -12.06
N ASP A 100 27.99 -5.27 -10.82
CA ASP A 100 26.67 -5.78 -10.47
C ASP A 100 25.68 -4.61 -10.30
N ILE A 101 26.17 -3.45 -9.85
CA ILE A 101 25.42 -2.19 -9.88
C ILE A 101 25.17 -1.76 -11.35
N LYS A 102 26.19 -1.82 -12.22
CA LYS A 102 26.07 -1.48 -13.65
C LYS A 102 25.09 -2.37 -14.40
N ASN A 103 25.01 -3.65 -14.02
CA ASN A 103 24.13 -4.64 -14.64
C ASN A 103 22.73 -4.65 -14.02
N SER A 104 22.48 -3.83 -13.00
CA SER A 104 21.16 -3.65 -12.42
C SER A 104 20.41 -2.58 -13.20
N ASN A 105 19.09 -2.75 -13.34
CA ASN A 105 18.22 -1.84 -14.07
C ASN A 105 17.02 -1.47 -13.22
N ILE A 106 16.57 -0.23 -13.39
CA ILE A 106 15.36 0.30 -12.78
C ILE A 106 14.69 1.21 -13.80
N SER A 107 13.37 1.12 -13.88
CA SER A 107 12.57 1.96 -14.75
C SER A 107 11.25 2.35 -14.09
N PHE A 108 10.72 3.46 -14.54
CA PHE A 108 9.43 3.99 -14.15
C PHE A 108 8.46 3.84 -15.32
N GLY A 109 7.37 3.13 -15.08
CA GLY A 109 6.39 2.84 -16.12
C GLY A 109 4.96 3.12 -15.68
N SER A 110 4.06 3.02 -16.64
CA SER A 110 2.62 3.06 -16.42
C SER A 110 1.91 2.12 -17.37
N TYR A 111 0.74 1.63 -16.97
CA TYR A 111 -0.13 0.84 -17.81
C TYR A 111 -1.57 0.88 -17.32
N ILE A 112 -2.49 0.43 -18.17
CA ILE A 112 -3.87 0.15 -17.81
C ILE A 112 -4.09 -1.35 -17.99
N ARG A 113 -4.56 -2.05 -16.95
CA ARG A 113 -4.88 -3.48 -17.03
C ARG A 113 -6.38 -3.67 -17.12
N ASN A 114 -6.84 -4.23 -18.23
CA ASN A 114 -8.21 -4.67 -18.36
C ASN A 114 -8.40 -5.94 -17.51
N LYS A 115 -9.13 -5.84 -16.40
CA LYS A 115 -9.33 -6.96 -15.47
C LYS A 115 -10.20 -8.09 -16.04
N GLU A 116 -11.00 -7.82 -17.08
CA GLU A 116 -11.87 -8.82 -17.71
C GLU A 116 -11.11 -9.67 -18.74
N THR A 117 -10.23 -9.05 -19.52
CA THR A 117 -9.47 -9.72 -20.60
C THR A 117 -8.02 -10.03 -20.23
N ASP A 118 -7.55 -9.49 -19.11
CA ASP A 118 -6.15 -9.48 -18.67
C ASP A 118 -5.17 -8.73 -19.60
N GLU A 119 -5.69 -7.93 -20.51
CA GLU A 119 -4.89 -7.16 -21.47
C GLU A 119 -4.21 -5.95 -20.81
N ILE A 120 -2.94 -5.71 -21.17
CA ILE A 120 -2.18 -4.53 -20.79
C ILE A 120 -2.25 -3.51 -21.92
N LEU A 121 -2.79 -2.33 -21.62
CA LEU A 121 -2.98 -1.21 -22.53
C LEU A 121 -2.07 -0.04 -22.13
N ASN A 122 -1.69 0.78 -23.12
CA ASN A 122 -0.94 2.03 -22.93
C ASN A 122 0.31 1.87 -22.05
N TYR A 123 1.05 0.77 -22.26
CA TYR A 123 2.28 0.51 -21.53
C TYR A 123 3.35 1.55 -21.90
N GLU A 124 3.79 2.31 -20.91
CA GLU A 124 4.98 3.17 -20.99
C GLU A 124 6.04 2.67 -20.03
N ASP A 125 7.31 2.80 -20.42
CA ASP A 125 8.44 2.48 -19.57
C ASP A 125 9.61 3.43 -19.86
N LYS A 126 10.13 4.06 -18.81
CA LYS A 126 11.19 5.08 -18.88
C LYS A 126 12.33 4.67 -17.96
N PRO A 127 13.55 4.47 -18.46
CA PRO A 127 14.67 4.05 -17.63
C PRO A 127 15.02 5.13 -16.61
N LEU A 128 15.34 4.69 -15.39
CA LEU A 128 15.89 5.52 -14.33
C LEU A 128 17.39 5.16 -14.20
N PRO A 129 18.29 5.83 -14.96
CA PRO A 129 19.66 5.37 -15.11
C PRO A 129 20.43 5.39 -13.78
N ILE A 130 21.11 4.29 -13.48
CA ILE A 130 21.98 4.14 -12.30
C ILE A 130 23.38 4.66 -12.63
N THR A 131 23.89 5.59 -11.83
CA THR A 131 25.26 6.09 -11.94
C THR A 131 26.17 5.23 -11.07
N ALA A 132 26.53 4.06 -11.58
CA ALA A 132 27.35 3.11 -10.84
C ALA A 132 28.78 3.65 -10.57
N PRO A 133 29.36 3.40 -9.38
CA PRO A 133 30.76 3.72 -9.10
C PRO A 133 31.69 2.92 -10.02
N THR A 134 32.95 3.34 -10.13
CA THR A 134 33.99 2.59 -10.85
C THR A 134 34.68 1.52 -10.00
N ILE A 135 34.52 1.59 -8.68
CA ILE A 135 35.12 0.69 -7.69
C ILE A 135 34.04 -0.05 -6.90
N ASP A 136 34.43 -1.12 -6.24
CA ASP A 136 33.56 -1.87 -5.33
C ASP A 136 33.33 -1.09 -4.03
N ILE A 137 32.09 -1.05 -3.55
CA ILE A 137 31.68 -0.20 -2.42
C ILE A 137 30.81 -0.95 -1.42
N PRO A 138 30.84 -0.60 -0.12
CA PRO A 138 30.06 -1.31 0.90
C PRO A 138 28.57 -0.96 0.90
N TYR A 139 28.17 0.10 0.22
CA TYR A 139 26.81 0.62 0.18
C TYR A 139 26.63 1.57 -1.00
N PHE A 140 25.51 1.47 -1.71
CA PHE A 140 25.14 2.40 -2.77
C PHE A 140 23.72 2.92 -2.55
N GLU A 141 23.50 4.20 -2.82
CA GLU A 141 22.19 4.83 -2.80
C GLU A 141 22.07 5.81 -3.96
N GLN A 142 20.90 5.80 -4.63
CA GLN A 142 20.55 6.80 -5.62
C GLN A 142 19.07 7.13 -5.54
N GLU A 143 18.72 8.39 -5.81
CA GLU A 143 17.36 8.89 -5.84
C GLU A 143 17.01 9.45 -7.23
N TRP A 144 15.73 9.35 -7.61
CA TRP A 144 15.13 9.98 -8.77
C TRP A 144 13.82 10.67 -8.36
N GLU A 145 13.44 11.68 -9.14
CA GLU A 145 12.12 12.29 -9.06
C GLU A 145 11.31 11.85 -10.28
N VAL A 146 10.11 11.32 -10.03
CA VAL A 146 9.14 10.95 -11.08
C VAL A 146 7.88 11.79 -10.94
N GLU A 147 7.22 12.08 -12.05
CA GLU A 147 6.01 12.90 -12.09
C GLU A 147 4.79 12.04 -12.44
N ILE A 148 3.72 12.22 -11.67
CA ILE A 148 2.45 11.51 -11.76
C ILE A 148 1.37 12.52 -12.15
N THR A 149 0.66 12.28 -13.25
CA THR A 149 -0.22 13.26 -13.89
C THR A 149 -1.68 12.84 -14.01
N ASP A 150 -1.98 11.54 -14.01
CA ASP A 150 -3.27 11.01 -14.47
C ASP A 150 -4.00 10.14 -13.44
N LEU A 151 -3.74 10.34 -12.14
CA LEU A 151 -4.50 9.64 -11.10
C LEU A 151 -5.96 10.10 -11.07
N PRO A 152 -6.91 9.16 -10.88
CA PRO A 152 -8.34 9.49 -10.78
C PRO A 152 -8.75 9.93 -9.36
N TYR A 153 -7.80 10.17 -8.46
CA TYR A 153 -8.04 10.47 -7.06
C TYR A 153 -7.08 11.53 -6.50
N GLU A 154 -7.55 12.22 -5.45
CA GLU A 154 -6.72 12.97 -4.50
C GLU A 154 -7.13 12.52 -3.10
N LEU A 155 -6.23 11.80 -2.42
CA LEU A 155 -6.42 11.27 -1.09
C LEU A 155 -5.72 12.16 -0.07
N GLU A 156 -6.37 12.38 1.07
CA GLU A 156 -5.72 12.99 2.22
C GLU A 156 -4.63 12.07 2.78
N GLY A 157 -4.92 10.77 2.93
CA GLY A 157 -3.99 9.75 3.41
C GLY A 157 -3.18 10.19 4.63
N TRP A 158 -1.88 9.93 4.61
CA TRP A 158 -0.93 10.38 5.63
C TRP A 158 -0.43 11.81 5.44
N SER A 159 -0.96 12.59 4.50
CA SER A 159 -0.49 13.97 4.24
C SER A 159 -0.70 14.91 5.43
N LYS A 160 -1.73 14.67 6.26
CA LYS A 160 -1.95 15.38 7.53
C LYS A 160 -1.34 14.68 8.75
N GLY A 161 -0.45 13.71 8.53
CA GLY A 161 0.27 13.01 9.60
C GLY A 161 1.12 13.97 10.44
N GLN A 162 1.25 13.66 11.73
CA GLN A 162 2.11 14.43 12.64
C GLN A 162 3.55 13.90 12.61
N ASP A 163 4.53 14.81 12.50
CA ASP A 163 5.94 14.44 12.61
C ASP A 163 6.31 14.18 14.08
N LEU A 164 6.35 12.91 14.45
CA LEU A 164 6.65 12.48 15.81
C LEU A 164 8.10 12.78 16.25
N ARG A 165 9.01 13.10 15.31
CA ARG A 165 10.39 13.50 15.67
C ARG A 165 10.43 14.87 16.34
N LYS A 166 9.40 15.69 16.13
CA LYS A 166 9.25 17.02 16.72
C LYS A 166 8.60 16.99 18.10
N TRP A 167 8.15 15.83 18.56
CA TRP A 167 7.53 15.67 19.86
C TRP A 167 8.56 15.52 20.97
N ASP A 168 8.18 15.90 22.18
CA ASP A 168 8.93 15.50 23.37
C ASP A 168 8.92 13.97 23.49
N LYS A 169 10.12 13.38 23.67
CA LYS A 169 10.30 11.93 23.66
C LYS A 169 9.59 11.25 24.82
N LYS A 170 9.57 11.87 26.01
CA LYS A 170 8.94 11.29 27.20
C LYS A 170 7.42 11.31 27.08
N GLU A 171 6.86 12.40 26.56
CA GLU A 171 5.42 12.50 26.29
C GLU A 171 4.98 11.52 25.18
N LEU A 172 5.79 11.37 24.12
CA LEU A 172 5.55 10.37 23.08
C LEU A 172 5.54 8.96 23.66
N GLU A 173 6.58 8.59 24.41
CA GLU A 173 6.69 7.27 25.06
C GLU A 173 5.48 7.00 25.96
N LYS A 174 5.13 7.95 26.83
CA LYS A 174 3.98 7.85 27.73
C LYS A 174 2.68 7.56 26.97
N LYS A 175 2.42 8.27 25.85
CA LYS A 175 1.22 8.03 25.04
C LYS A 175 1.24 6.68 24.34
N VAL A 176 2.38 6.27 23.79
CA VAL A 176 2.54 4.96 23.11
C VAL A 176 2.32 3.81 24.11
N VAL A 177 2.94 3.90 25.28
CA VAL A 177 2.78 2.91 26.35
C VAL A 177 1.33 2.85 26.82
N ALA A 178 0.69 3.99 27.06
CA ALA A 178 -0.71 4.04 27.48
C ALA A 178 -1.66 3.40 26.43
N PHE A 179 -1.42 3.65 25.14
CA PHE A 179 -2.17 3.00 24.06
C PHE A 179 -2.04 1.48 24.12
N HIS A 180 -0.81 0.95 24.21
CA HIS A 180 -0.57 -0.50 24.23
C HIS A 180 -1.11 -1.16 25.50
N GLN A 181 -1.01 -0.50 26.66
CA GLN A 181 -1.60 -0.98 27.90
C GLN A 181 -3.13 -1.05 27.82
N ARG A 182 -3.77 -0.04 27.24
CA ARG A 182 -5.22 -0.05 26.99
C ARG A 182 -5.61 -1.19 26.06
N THR A 183 -4.90 -1.38 24.95
CA THR A 183 -5.15 -2.48 24.01
C THR A 183 -5.00 -3.83 24.69
N ARG A 184 -3.92 -4.04 25.45
CA ARG A 184 -3.69 -5.27 26.23
C ARG A 184 -4.84 -5.54 27.21
N LYS A 185 -5.32 -4.51 27.90
CA LYS A 185 -6.46 -4.61 28.82
C LYS A 185 -7.73 -5.07 28.10
N ILE A 186 -8.08 -4.43 26.98
CA ILE A 186 -9.25 -4.82 26.15
C ILE A 186 -9.19 -6.30 25.76
N LEU A 187 -8.01 -6.76 25.31
CA LEU A 187 -7.82 -8.16 24.89
C LEU A 187 -7.92 -9.13 26.07
N ASN A 188 -7.29 -8.82 27.21
CA ASN A 188 -7.33 -9.68 28.39
C ASN A 188 -8.72 -9.77 29.03
N GLU A 189 -9.53 -8.72 28.91
CA GLU A 189 -10.92 -8.70 29.39
C GLU A 189 -11.89 -9.40 28.42
N GLY A 190 -11.43 -9.80 27.22
CA GLY A 190 -12.28 -10.39 26.19
C GLY A 190 -13.32 -9.41 25.64
N ASN A 191 -13.08 -8.10 25.74
CA ASN A 191 -14.03 -7.07 25.33
C ASN A 191 -14.03 -6.89 23.80
N SER A 192 -14.81 -7.73 23.12
CA SER A 192 -14.91 -7.77 21.65
C SER A 192 -15.43 -6.46 21.05
N GLU A 193 -16.40 -5.81 21.69
CA GLU A 193 -16.95 -4.53 21.21
C GLU A 193 -15.88 -3.43 21.22
N ALA A 194 -15.13 -3.29 22.32
CA ALA A 194 -14.05 -2.31 22.41
C ALA A 194 -12.91 -2.60 21.43
N TRP A 195 -12.63 -3.88 21.18
CA TRP A 195 -11.64 -4.30 20.18
C TRP A 195 -12.09 -3.93 18.76
N LEU A 196 -13.33 -4.26 18.38
CA LEU A 196 -13.89 -3.92 17.06
C LEU A 196 -13.87 -2.41 16.83
N LYS A 197 -14.29 -1.62 17.82
CA LYS A 197 -14.24 -0.15 17.75
C LYS A 197 -12.82 0.40 17.59
N LEU A 198 -11.83 -0.22 18.23
CA LEU A 198 -10.42 0.19 18.12
C LEU A 198 -9.87 -0.04 16.70
N ILE A 199 -10.29 -1.11 16.04
CA ILE A 199 -9.78 -1.51 14.72
C ILE A 199 -10.69 -1.10 13.55
N GLN A 200 -11.88 -0.54 13.84
CA GLN A 200 -12.90 -0.22 12.83
C GLN A 200 -12.35 0.64 11.69
N LYS A 201 -11.63 1.71 12.03
CA LYS A 201 -11.05 2.61 11.01
C LYS A 201 -10.16 1.86 10.01
N ARG A 202 -9.34 0.92 10.49
CA ARG A 202 -8.50 0.09 9.61
C ARG A 202 -9.34 -0.82 8.73
N PHE A 203 -10.43 -1.40 9.26
CA PHE A 203 -11.35 -2.21 8.45
C PHE A 203 -12.00 -1.38 7.36
N ASP A 204 -12.47 -0.17 7.69
CA ASP A 204 -13.09 0.74 6.72
C ASP A 204 -12.10 1.18 5.62
N GLU A 205 -10.79 1.25 5.93
CA GLU A 205 -9.76 1.66 4.97
C GLU A 205 -9.26 0.51 4.07
N VAL A 206 -9.35 -0.75 4.49
CA VAL A 206 -8.68 -1.89 3.83
C VAL A 206 -9.67 -2.90 3.21
N CYS A 207 -10.92 -2.96 3.68
CA CYS A 207 -11.87 -4.01 3.31
C CYS A 207 -13.00 -3.54 2.37
N ILE A 208 -12.81 -2.45 1.63
CA ILE A 208 -13.77 -1.95 0.61
C ILE A 208 -13.31 -2.37 -0.79
#